data_AF-A0A2H6FGB2-F1
#
_entry.id   AF-A0A2H6FGB2-F1
#
_cell.length_a   1.000
_cell.length_b   1.000
_cell.length_c   1.000
_cell.angle_alpha   90.00
_cell.angle_beta   90.00
_cell.angle_gamma   90.00
#
_symmetry.space_group_name_H-M   'P 1'
#
loop_
_entity.id
_entity.type
_entity.pdbx_description
1 polymer ?
#
loop_
_entity_poly.entity_id
_entity_poly.type
_entity_poly.pdbx_seq_one_letter_code
_entity_poly.pdbx_strand_id
1 'polypeptide(L)'
;MKNGDEALKVYSERPDEFDLVILDLVMPGISGMEVHYKIRDIRPEQKVIISTGYALSSELEDMESSGVTGVLKKPFSMAKVNRVLRYAFDG
;
A
#
# COMPACT_ATOMS: atom_id res chain seq x y z
N MET A 1 -3.70 -5.38 12.43
CA MET A 1 -4.89 -5.77 11.64
C MET A 1 -4.63 -7.14 11.06
N LYS A 2 -5.65 -7.99 10.96
CA LYS A 2 -5.47 -9.41 10.57
C LYS A 2 -5.87 -9.70 9.12
N ASN A 3 -6.60 -8.79 8.44
CA ASN A 3 -7.02 -8.93 7.04
C ASN A 3 -7.34 -7.56 6.41
N GLY A 4 -7.57 -7.55 5.09
CA GLY A 4 -7.85 -6.33 4.32
C GLY A 4 -9.22 -5.69 4.61
N ASP A 5 -10.24 -6.48 4.93
CA ASP A 5 -11.59 -5.97 5.25
C ASP A 5 -11.58 -5.11 6.53
N GLU A 6 -10.87 -5.56 7.56
CA GLU A 6 -10.66 -4.80 8.80
C GLU A 6 -9.91 -3.49 8.51
N ALA A 7 -8.90 -3.54 7.65
CA ALA A 7 -8.11 -2.37 7.24
C ALA A 7 -8.99 -1.30 6.57
N LEU A 8 -9.86 -1.72 5.63
CA LEU A 8 -10.78 -0.81 4.97
C LEU A 8 -11.81 -0.22 5.91
N LYS A 9 -12.35 -1.03 6.84
CA LYS A 9 -13.31 -0.53 7.81
C LYS A 9 -12.70 0.62 8.63
N VAL A 10 -11.54 0.40 9.23
CA VAL A 10 -10.85 1.43 10.04
C VAL A 10 -10.51 2.65 9.19
N TYR A 11 -10.00 2.45 7.97
CA TYR A 11 -9.68 3.56 7.08
C TYR A 11 -10.93 4.37 6.71
N SER A 12 -12.04 3.72 6.35
CA SER A 12 -13.28 4.37 5.93
C SER A 12 -13.96 5.19 7.04
N GLU A 13 -13.74 4.83 8.30
CA GLU A 13 -14.29 5.58 9.43
C GLU A 13 -13.61 6.95 9.57
N ARG A 14 -12.33 7.06 9.22
CA ARG A 14 -11.49 8.26 9.42
C ARG A 14 -10.39 8.41 8.36
N PRO A 15 -10.73 8.62 7.08
CA PRO A 15 -9.75 8.59 5.98
C PRO A 15 -8.69 9.70 6.07
N ASP A 16 -9.03 10.83 6.69
CA ASP A 16 -8.12 11.98 6.83
C ASP A 16 -7.08 11.82 7.96
N GLU A 17 -7.21 10.80 8.82
CA GLU A 17 -6.23 10.53 9.89
C GLU A 17 -4.97 9.78 9.39
N PHE A 18 -4.95 9.36 8.12
CA PHE A 18 -3.86 8.57 7.56
C PHE A 18 -3.06 9.37 6.52
N ASP A 19 -1.83 9.73 6.83
CA ASP A 19 -0.93 10.37 5.86
C ASP A 19 -0.36 9.37 4.83
N LEU A 20 -0.23 8.10 5.23
CA LEU A 20 0.35 7.02 4.44
C LEU A 20 -0.22 5.68 4.91
N VAL A 21 -0.54 4.80 3.95
CA VAL A 21 -0.97 3.43 4.23
C VAL A 21 0.06 2.46 3.66
N ILE A 22 0.51 1.49 4.47
CA ILE A 22 1.35 0.38 4.02
C ILE A 22 0.51 -0.90 4.05
N LEU A 23 0.35 -1.54 2.90
CA LEU A 23 -0.49 -2.74 2.75
C LEU A 23 0.36 -3.94 2.39
N ASP A 24 0.05 -5.10 2.98
CA ASP A 24 0.59 -6.37 2.47
C ASP A 24 -0.15 -6.76 1.19
N LEU A 25 0.57 -7.18 0.15
CA LEU A 25 -0.05 -7.62 -1.11
C LEU A 25 -0.92 -8.86 -0.87
N VAL A 26 -0.41 -9.81 -0.06
CA VAL A 26 -1.06 -11.09 0.21
C VAL A 26 -1.60 -11.08 1.63
N MET A 27 -2.93 -11.06 1.75
CA MET A 27 -3.65 -11.15 3.02
C MET A 27 -4.86 -12.10 2.86
N PRO A 28 -5.35 -12.73 3.94
CA PRO A 28 -6.64 -13.41 3.91
C PRO A 28 -7.77 -12.43 3.58
N GLY A 29 -8.76 -12.90 2.81
CA GLY A 29 -9.86 -12.05 2.33
C GLY A 29 -9.48 -11.34 1.04
N ILE A 30 -9.58 -10.01 1.04
CA ILE A 30 -9.18 -9.16 -0.10
C ILE A 30 -7.68 -8.87 -0.10
N SER A 31 -7.11 -8.75 -1.31
CA SER A 31 -5.69 -8.45 -1.52
C SER A 31 -5.34 -7.00 -1.16
N GLY A 32 -4.05 -6.72 -0.94
CA GLY A 32 -3.56 -5.35 -0.73
C GLY A 32 -3.86 -4.42 -1.91
N MET A 33 -3.90 -4.94 -3.13
CA MET A 33 -4.28 -4.16 -4.32
C MET A 33 -5.76 -3.81 -4.34
N GLU A 34 -6.64 -4.73 -3.96
CA GLU A 34 -8.07 -4.43 -3.83
C GLU A 34 -8.34 -3.38 -2.73
N VAL A 35 -7.61 -3.47 -1.62
CA VAL A 35 -7.65 -2.45 -0.57
C VAL A 35 -7.15 -1.09 -1.10
N HIS A 36 -6.05 -1.06 -1.86
CA HIS A 36 -5.54 0.16 -2.52
C HIS A 36 -6.60 0.82 -3.38
N TYR A 37 -7.26 0.09 -4.29
CA TYR A 37 -8.30 0.66 -5.14
C TYR A 37 -9.46 1.24 -4.34
N LYS A 38 -9.93 0.53 -3.32
CA LYS A 38 -11.03 1.02 -2.46
C LYS A 38 -10.63 2.24 -1.62
N ILE A 39 -9.39 2.30 -1.16
CA ILE A 39 -8.84 3.48 -0.48
C ILE A 39 -8.82 4.68 -1.43
N ARG A 40 -8.40 4.47 -2.69
CA ARG A 40 -8.34 5.50 -3.73
C ARG A 40 -9.71 5.99 -4.16
N ASP A 41 -10.74 5.14 -4.13
CA ASP A 41 -12.14 5.53 -4.35
C ASP A 41 -12.64 6.49 -3.27
N ILE A 42 -12.18 6.32 -2.02
CA ILE A 42 -12.54 7.19 -0.89
C ILE A 42 -11.70 8.47 -0.90
N ARG A 43 -10.39 8.35 -1.10
CA ARG A 43 -9.43 9.47 -1.10
C ARG A 43 -8.44 9.29 -2.25
N PRO A 44 -8.70 9.93 -3.41
CA PRO A 44 -7.85 9.83 -4.60
C PRO A 44 -6.44 10.41 -4.46
N GLU A 45 -6.04 10.94 -3.30
CA GLU A 45 -4.67 11.42 -3.04
C GLU A 45 -3.98 10.61 -1.93
N GLN A 46 -4.62 9.57 -1.42
CA GLN A 46 -4.03 8.75 -0.37
C GLN A 46 -2.74 8.11 -0.88
N LYS A 47 -1.66 8.31 -0.13
CA LYS A 47 -0.38 7.64 -0.37
C LYS A 47 -0.47 6.21 0.11
N VAL A 48 -0.12 5.28 -0.77
CA VAL A 48 -0.20 3.83 -0.50
C VAL A 48 1.10 3.17 -0.94
N ILE A 49 1.73 2.42 -0.04
CA ILE A 49 2.87 1.56 -0.34
C ILE A 49 2.42 0.11 -0.24
N ILE A 50 2.69 -0.68 -1.27
CA ILE A 50 2.44 -2.13 -1.20
C ILE A 50 3.71 -2.84 -0.78
N SER A 51 3.60 -3.75 0.18
CA SER A 51 4.67 -4.64 0.60
C SER A 51 4.41 -6.07 0.14
N THR A 52 5.39 -6.69 -0.52
CA THR A 52 5.24 -8.04 -1.08
C THR A 52 6.51 -8.87 -0.89
N GLY A 53 6.39 -10.15 -0.56
CA GLY A 53 7.51 -11.10 -0.55
C GLY A 53 7.72 -11.85 -1.86
N TYR A 54 6.73 -11.82 -2.75
CA TYR A 54 6.76 -12.51 -4.03
C TYR A 54 5.98 -11.67 -5.04
N ALA A 55 6.69 -11.17 -6.04
CA ALA A 55 6.11 -10.51 -7.20
C ALA A 55 7.05 -10.75 -8.38
N LEU A 56 6.48 -11.19 -9.49
CA LEU A 56 7.14 -11.20 -10.79
C LEU A 56 7.42 -9.76 -11.21
N SER A 57 8.40 -9.55 -12.09
CA SER A 57 8.74 -8.21 -12.59
C SER A 57 7.55 -7.54 -13.28
N SER A 58 6.72 -8.31 -14.00
CA SER A 58 5.49 -7.80 -14.62
C SER A 58 4.47 -7.32 -13.59
N GLU A 59 4.29 -8.03 -12.48
CA GLU A 59 3.36 -7.62 -11.41
C GLU A 59 3.82 -6.32 -10.75
N LEU A 60 5.14 -6.09 -10.64
CA LEU A 60 5.68 -4.84 -10.11
C LEU A 60 5.40 -3.66 -11.05
N GLU A 61 5.57 -3.85 -12.36
CA GLU A 61 5.28 -2.82 -13.37
C GLU A 61 3.79 -2.44 -13.38
N ASP A 62 2.91 -3.45 -13.29
CA ASP A 62 1.46 -3.23 -13.21
C ASP A 62 1.08 -2.46 -11.93
N MET A 63 1.71 -2.79 -10.80
CA MET A 63 1.49 -2.10 -9.54
C MET A 63 1.97 -0.65 -9.60
N GLU A 64 3.16 -0.38 -10.13
CA GLU A 64 3.66 0.98 -10.32
C GLU A 64 2.74 1.79 -11.24
N SER A 65 2.16 1.16 -12.27
CA SER A 65 1.18 1.78 -13.18
C SER A 65 -0.19 2.03 -12.54
N SER A 66 -0.51 1.34 -11.44
CA SER A 66 -1.80 1.46 -10.73
C SER A 66 -1.90 2.67 -9.77
N GLY A 67 -0.88 3.53 -9.75
CA GLY A 67 -0.84 4.73 -8.92
C GLY A 67 -0.52 4.48 -7.45
N VAL A 68 0.10 3.34 -7.13
CA VAL A 68 0.73 3.16 -5.80
C VAL A 68 1.90 4.14 -5.67
N THR A 69 2.13 4.64 -4.45
CA THR A 69 3.25 5.53 -4.16
C THR A 69 4.59 4.79 -4.19
N GLY A 70 4.58 3.49 -3.94
CA GLY A 70 5.77 2.65 -4.09
C GLY A 70 5.55 1.20 -3.68
N VAL A 71 6.57 0.38 -3.95
CA VAL A 71 6.57 -1.04 -3.59
C VAL A 71 7.76 -1.38 -2.67
N LEU A 72 7.48 -2.12 -1.60
CA LEU A 72 8.46 -2.55 -0.60
C LEU A 72 8.60 -4.08 -0.59
N LYS A 73 9.63 -4.58 -1.28
CA LYS A 73 9.92 -6.02 -1.38
C LYS A 73 10.45 -6.60 -0.07
N LYS A 74 9.80 -7.66 0.43
CA LYS A 74 10.22 -8.45 1.60
C LYS A 74 11.29 -9.48 1.20
N PRO A 75 12.25 -9.79 2.09
CA PRO A 75 12.56 -9.04 3.31
C PRO A 75 13.15 -7.66 2.98
N PHE A 76 12.77 -6.65 3.76
CA PHE A 76 13.28 -5.29 3.63
C PHE A 76 14.09 -4.88 4.87
N SER A 77 15.07 -4.01 4.66
CA SER A 77 15.81 -3.35 5.74
C SER A 77 15.17 -2.01 6.09
N MET A 78 15.45 -1.49 7.29
CA MET A 78 15.01 -0.14 7.69
C MET A 78 15.51 0.95 6.73
N ALA A 79 16.68 0.76 6.13
CA ALA A 79 17.19 1.67 5.09
C ALA A 79 16.27 1.73 3.86
N LYS A 80 15.72 0.59 3.42
CA LYS A 80 14.74 0.53 2.32
C LYS A 80 13.43 1.21 2.70
N VAL A 81 12.92 0.94 3.91
CA VAL A 81 11.71 1.59 4.43
C VAL A 81 11.89 3.12 4.42
N ASN A 82 12.97 3.62 5.02
CA ASN A 82 13.25 5.06 5.08
C ASN A 82 13.34 5.69 3.68
N ARG A 83 13.91 4.99 2.70
CA ARG A 83 13.98 5.49 1.32
C ARG A 83 12.59 5.65 0.70
N VAL A 84 11.71 4.65 0.86
CA VAL A 84 10.35 4.72 0.30
C VAL A 84 9.52 5.77 1.04
N LEU A 85 9.68 5.90 2.36
CA LEU A 85 9.01 6.96 3.13
C LEU A 85 9.42 8.36 2.66
N ARG A 86 10.72 8.61 2.50
CA ARG A 86 11.20 9.89 1.95
C ARG A 86 10.63 10.17 0.57
N TYR A 87 10.65 9.18 -0.32
CA TYR A 87 10.05 9.33 -1.64
C TYR A 87 8.54 9.67 -1.57
N ALA A 88 7.80 9.05 -0.64
CA ALA A 88 6.38 9.30 -0.48
C ALA A 88 6.05 10.71 0.05
N PHE A 89 6.91 11.33 0.85
CA PHE A 89 6.64 12.61 1.50
C PHE A 89 7.37 13.81 0.90
N ASP A 90 8.56 13.58 0.33
CA ASP A 90 9.44 14.63 -0.20
C ASP A 90 9.34 14.75 -1.74
N GLY A 91 8.63 13.82 -2.39
CA GLY A 91 8.37 13.81 -3.83
C GLY A 91 7.27 14.76 -4.26
#